data_AF-A0A2H0DSI0-F1
#
_entry.id   AF-A0A2H0DSI0-F1
#
_cell.length_a   1.000
_cell.length_b   1.000
_cell.length_c   1.000
_cell.angle_alpha   90.00
_cell.angle_beta   90.00
_cell.angle_gamma   90.00
#
_symmetry.space_group_name_H-M   'P 1'
#
loop_
_entity.id
_entity.type
_entity.pdbx_description
1 polymer ?
#
loop_
_entity_poly.entity_id
_entity_poly.type
_entity_poly.pdbx_seq_one_letter_code
_entity_poly.pdbx_strand_id
1 'polypeptide(L)'
;MKSPLSALTRLERLRLQFGESPAREKIAALTRLSRSRLKTAAQVKRLHEILCFMRAYPDSREVLDAAAAMLASFDRRGDLRRRRAALRDTGIAGTAISYPFFWFTAVWLARRWPERLTVNWTDFEKKDELPDLLGLMLPYAQMPVVDEFDYSPREWVELLKAPKESDAAFLIRRFANLRADSFLKEKLFEQFDIPVKITPGPKTPSRTRAGSLPKRPALQSEPLFRGRPDLTREARRAPLSVRPAPAREARALIDLAREAMVTRQRDLDIFENANPADVRVMEFTDGLALAWFGVLPERRLLLETLYGFLILKNGVPIGYGGSSALFGSSEIFFNAFKSFRGAQSGTLFARVLAGARALLGSDTFTLDPYQLGRGNAEAIDSGAWWFYQKLGFRPKDAELLRLMRRELKKMKSGPRYRSSEGTLRRLAEGNLYLHLGRVRGDVLGELSPGEISMGALRLLARRFSSDRGRSDGACAKEAARLLKAGSLRGWNAAERQAWTRWAPLILALPGIERWDAARRRALVAVIKAKGGSRESNFAHLMDAHRPLRAALLRLRGEAATASE
;
A
#
# COMPACT_ATOMS: atom_id res chain seq x y z
N MET A 1 -13.65 -11.52 44.57
CA MET A 1 -14.05 -11.38 43.14
C MET A 1 -12.91 -10.80 42.29
N LYS A 2 -12.40 -11.51 41.28
CA LYS A 2 -11.28 -11.06 40.41
C LYS A 2 -11.64 -9.78 39.60
N SER A 3 -10.96 -8.65 39.70
CA SER A 3 -11.38 -7.37 39.05
C SER A 3 -11.54 -7.43 37.51
N PRO A 4 -12.32 -6.55 36.83
CA PRO A 4 -12.40 -6.49 35.36
C PRO A 4 -11.03 -6.38 34.66
N LEU A 5 -10.08 -5.67 35.29
CA LEU A 5 -8.71 -5.57 34.80
C LEU A 5 -7.99 -6.93 34.81
N SER A 6 -8.20 -7.75 35.85
CA SER A 6 -7.61 -9.09 35.91
C SER A 6 -8.14 -10.01 34.81
N ALA A 7 -9.43 -9.89 34.44
CA ALA A 7 -10.02 -10.64 33.33
C ALA A 7 -9.44 -10.20 31.98
N LEU A 8 -9.25 -8.89 31.77
CA LEU A 8 -8.59 -8.36 30.58
C LEU A 8 -7.15 -8.87 30.47
N THR A 9 -6.37 -8.79 31.55
CA THR A 9 -4.98 -9.28 31.59
C THR A 9 -4.93 -10.80 31.35
N ARG A 10 -5.88 -11.58 31.87
CA ARG A 10 -5.97 -13.02 31.58
C ARG A 10 -6.22 -13.27 30.10
N LEU A 11 -7.16 -12.54 29.50
CA LEU A 11 -7.48 -12.65 28.08
C LEU A 11 -6.28 -12.35 27.17
N GLU A 12 -5.47 -11.34 27.53
CA GLU A 12 -4.23 -11.02 26.80
C GLU A 12 -3.20 -12.14 26.84
N ARG A 13 -3.01 -12.78 28.00
CA ARG A 13 -2.09 -13.93 28.14
C ARG A 13 -2.55 -15.12 27.33
N LEU A 14 -3.87 -15.36 27.29
CA LEU A 14 -4.47 -16.46 26.56
C LEU A 14 -4.54 -16.23 25.05
N ARG A 15 -4.35 -15.00 24.55
CA ARG A 15 -4.62 -14.67 23.14
C ARG A 15 -3.88 -15.57 22.12
N LEU A 16 -2.70 -16.06 22.46
CA LEU A 16 -1.87 -16.95 21.61
C LEU A 16 -1.90 -18.42 22.05
N GLN A 17 -2.77 -18.77 22.99
CA GLN A 17 -3.00 -20.15 23.45
C GLN A 17 -4.30 -20.63 22.82
N PHE A 18 -4.28 -21.83 22.25
CA PHE A 18 -5.38 -22.39 21.46
C PHE A 18 -5.75 -23.78 21.97
N GLY A 19 -6.92 -24.26 21.58
CA GLY A 19 -7.50 -25.52 22.07
C GLY A 19 -8.61 -25.32 23.11
N GLU A 20 -9.22 -26.43 23.54
CA GLU A 20 -10.46 -26.41 24.32
C GLU A 20 -10.34 -25.73 25.69
N SER A 21 -9.25 -25.97 26.41
CA SER A 21 -9.05 -25.38 27.75
C SER A 21 -8.87 -23.86 27.67
N PRO A 22 -7.94 -23.32 26.85
CA PRO A 22 -7.85 -21.89 26.60
C PRO A 22 -9.17 -21.27 26.09
N ALA A 23 -9.90 -21.95 25.20
CA ALA A 23 -11.18 -21.47 24.68
C ALA A 23 -12.21 -21.25 25.80
N ARG A 24 -12.39 -22.24 26.69
CA ARG A 24 -13.29 -22.12 27.86
C ARG A 24 -12.92 -20.94 28.76
N GLU A 25 -11.63 -20.75 29.02
CA GLU A 25 -11.16 -19.62 29.82
C GLU A 25 -11.36 -18.26 29.13
N LYS A 26 -11.16 -18.19 27.80
CA LYS A 26 -11.45 -16.99 27.02
C LYS A 26 -12.92 -16.63 27.10
N ILE A 27 -13.83 -17.59 26.95
CA ILE A 27 -15.28 -17.38 27.09
C ILE A 27 -15.63 -16.83 28.47
N ALA A 28 -15.11 -17.43 29.54
CA ALA A 28 -15.36 -16.95 30.90
C ALA A 28 -14.90 -15.49 31.08
N ALA A 29 -13.72 -15.14 30.56
CA ALA A 29 -13.21 -13.77 30.59
C ALA A 29 -14.05 -12.81 29.72
N LEU A 30 -14.44 -13.21 28.50
CA LEU A 30 -15.27 -12.41 27.59
C LEU A 30 -16.66 -12.14 28.18
N THR A 31 -17.34 -13.16 28.72
CA THR A 31 -18.64 -13.02 29.38
C THR A 31 -18.56 -11.99 30.51
N ARG A 32 -17.51 -12.04 31.33
CA ARG A 32 -17.29 -11.05 32.38
C ARG A 32 -17.05 -9.64 31.83
N LEU A 33 -16.19 -9.49 30.82
CA LEU A 33 -15.83 -8.21 30.22
C LEU A 33 -16.98 -7.57 29.43
N SER A 34 -17.92 -8.38 28.92
CA SER A 34 -19.14 -7.89 28.27
C SER A 34 -20.04 -7.11 29.23
N ARG A 35 -20.10 -7.54 30.51
CA ARG A 35 -20.93 -6.95 31.57
C ARG A 35 -20.20 -5.88 32.39
N SER A 36 -18.87 -5.81 32.29
CA SER A 36 -18.04 -4.89 33.08
C SER A 36 -17.72 -3.59 32.33
N ARG A 37 -17.33 -2.56 33.08
CA ARG A 37 -16.75 -1.30 32.55
C ARG A 37 -15.27 -1.20 32.94
N LEU A 38 -14.46 -0.71 32.01
CA LEU A 38 -13.03 -0.47 32.19
C LEU A 38 -12.78 0.99 32.60
N LYS A 39 -11.74 1.22 33.40
CA LYS A 39 -11.50 2.53 34.03
C LYS A 39 -10.83 3.53 33.09
N THR A 40 -9.94 3.04 32.21
CA THR A 40 -9.08 3.88 31.36
C THR A 40 -9.28 3.62 29.87
N ALA A 41 -8.99 4.64 29.04
CA ALA A 41 -8.97 4.52 27.58
C ALA A 41 -8.03 3.39 27.11
N ALA A 42 -6.84 3.30 27.71
CA ALA A 42 -5.87 2.25 27.40
C ALA A 42 -6.43 0.84 27.62
N GLN A 43 -7.20 0.61 28.68
CA GLN A 43 -7.87 -0.69 28.92
C GLN A 43 -8.93 -0.98 27.87
N VAL A 44 -9.76 0.01 27.51
CA VAL A 44 -10.79 -0.14 26.46
C VAL A 44 -10.14 -0.48 25.11
N LYS A 45 -9.05 0.22 24.75
CA LYS A 45 -8.27 -0.06 23.56
C LYS A 45 -7.72 -1.48 23.59
N ARG A 46 -7.08 -1.91 24.69
CA ARG A 46 -6.56 -3.27 24.85
C ARG A 46 -7.63 -4.34 24.66
N LEU A 47 -8.83 -4.17 25.24
CA LEU A 47 -9.95 -5.08 25.01
C LEU A 47 -10.29 -5.14 23.52
N HIS A 48 -10.42 -3.99 22.86
CA HIS A 48 -10.72 -3.92 21.43
C HIS A 48 -9.67 -4.64 20.57
N GLU A 49 -8.37 -4.46 20.86
CA GLU A 49 -7.28 -5.16 20.16
C GLU A 49 -7.45 -6.68 20.21
N ILE A 50 -7.75 -7.22 21.39
CA ILE A 50 -7.88 -8.67 21.60
C ILE A 50 -9.13 -9.22 20.90
N LEU A 51 -10.25 -8.48 20.94
CA LEU A 51 -11.46 -8.88 20.23
C LEU A 51 -11.23 -8.93 18.72
N CYS A 52 -10.54 -7.95 18.14
CA CYS A 52 -10.12 -7.99 16.74
C CYS A 52 -9.23 -9.20 16.45
N PHE A 53 -8.30 -9.52 17.36
CA PHE A 53 -7.42 -10.69 17.23
C PHE A 53 -8.22 -12.00 17.23
N MET A 54 -9.11 -12.19 18.20
CA MET A 54 -9.94 -13.40 18.34
C MET A 54 -10.93 -13.57 17.19
N ARG A 55 -11.38 -12.46 16.57
CA ARG A 55 -12.19 -12.55 15.35
C ARG A 55 -11.40 -13.10 14.15
N ALA A 56 -10.10 -12.76 14.05
CA ALA A 56 -9.25 -13.27 12.97
C ALA A 56 -8.73 -14.68 13.28
N TYR A 57 -8.33 -14.96 14.51
CA TYR A 57 -7.76 -16.24 14.97
C TYR A 57 -8.66 -16.86 16.06
N PRO A 58 -9.90 -17.27 15.75
CA PRO A 58 -10.76 -17.91 16.72
C PRO A 58 -10.33 -19.35 16.98
N ASP A 59 -10.21 -19.75 18.24
CA ASP A 59 -9.90 -21.12 18.61
C ASP A 59 -11.13 -22.04 18.51
N SER A 60 -12.32 -21.48 18.73
CA SER A 60 -13.59 -22.18 18.65
C SER A 60 -14.67 -21.26 18.08
N ARG A 61 -15.81 -21.85 17.68
CA ARG A 61 -16.93 -21.07 17.16
C ARG A 61 -17.52 -20.15 18.23
N GLU A 62 -17.58 -20.62 19.48
CA GLU A 62 -18.09 -19.87 20.62
C GLU A 62 -17.22 -18.64 20.89
N VAL A 63 -15.89 -18.76 20.79
CA VAL A 63 -14.96 -17.62 20.97
C VAL A 63 -15.18 -16.60 19.87
N LEU A 64 -15.36 -17.05 18.62
CA LEU A 64 -15.66 -16.17 17.49
C LEU A 64 -16.98 -15.41 17.72
N ASP A 65 -18.05 -16.12 18.06
CA ASP A 65 -19.37 -15.55 18.22
C ASP A 65 -19.40 -14.56 19.40
N ALA A 66 -18.76 -14.89 20.53
CA ALA A 66 -18.62 -14.00 21.67
C ALA A 66 -17.82 -12.71 21.31
N ALA A 67 -16.70 -12.86 20.62
CA ALA A 67 -15.89 -11.72 20.19
C ALA A 67 -16.65 -10.83 19.18
N ALA A 68 -17.33 -11.44 18.22
CA ALA A 68 -18.14 -10.75 17.22
C ALA A 68 -19.31 -9.98 17.85
N ALA A 69 -20.04 -10.60 18.80
CA ALA A 69 -21.14 -9.94 19.52
C ALA A 69 -20.66 -8.72 20.34
N MET A 70 -19.52 -8.84 21.00
CA MET A 70 -18.91 -7.71 21.72
C MET A 70 -18.46 -6.59 20.78
N LEU A 71 -17.89 -6.92 19.61
CA LEU A 71 -17.49 -5.93 18.60
C LEU A 71 -18.71 -5.23 17.98
N ALA A 72 -19.80 -5.95 17.70
CA ALA A 72 -21.02 -5.41 17.10
C ALA A 72 -21.73 -4.35 17.96
N SER A 73 -21.44 -4.33 19.27
CA SER A 73 -22.00 -3.36 20.22
C SER A 73 -20.93 -2.49 20.89
N PHE A 74 -19.69 -2.52 20.41
CA PHE A 74 -18.54 -1.91 21.09
C PHE A 74 -18.69 -0.39 21.22
N ASP A 75 -19.22 0.27 20.18
CA ASP A 75 -19.49 1.71 20.12
C ASP A 75 -20.54 2.19 21.15
N ARG A 76 -21.35 1.26 21.66
CA ARG A 76 -22.38 1.51 22.68
C ARG A 76 -21.88 1.36 24.11
N ARG A 77 -20.66 0.87 24.33
CA ARG A 77 -20.12 0.68 25.69
C ARG A 77 -19.94 2.03 26.42
N GLY A 78 -20.44 2.12 27.65
CA GLY A 78 -20.37 3.36 28.44
C GLY A 78 -18.94 3.83 28.76
N ASP A 79 -17.98 2.92 28.90
CA ASP A 79 -16.56 3.23 29.13
C ASP A 79 -15.89 3.81 27.87
N LEU A 80 -16.21 3.27 26.69
CA LEU A 80 -15.82 3.86 25.41
C LEU A 80 -16.41 5.27 25.26
N ARG A 81 -17.74 5.43 25.46
CA ARG A 81 -18.43 6.72 25.28
C ARG A 81 -17.82 7.82 26.14
N ARG A 82 -17.51 7.51 27.41
CA ARG A 82 -16.84 8.44 28.35
C ARG A 82 -15.42 8.81 27.94
N ARG A 83 -14.74 7.98 27.15
CA ARG A 83 -13.33 8.14 26.79
C ARG A 83 -13.09 8.38 25.29
N ARG A 84 -14.13 8.72 24.51
CA ARG A 84 -14.03 8.90 23.05
C ARG A 84 -12.93 9.86 22.62
N ALA A 85 -12.79 10.99 23.33
CA ALA A 85 -11.76 11.99 23.03
C ALA A 85 -10.34 11.42 23.19
N ALA A 86 -10.08 10.68 24.27
CA ALA A 86 -8.79 10.00 24.51
C ALA A 86 -8.55 8.78 23.60
N LEU A 87 -9.57 8.36 22.85
CA LEU A 87 -9.52 7.26 21.89
C LEU A 87 -9.68 7.75 20.45
N ARG A 88 -9.57 9.07 20.21
CA ARG A 88 -9.44 9.62 18.85
C ARG A 88 -8.32 8.90 18.10
N ASP A 89 -8.49 8.76 16.80
CA ASP A 89 -7.48 8.22 15.88
C ASP A 89 -7.12 6.75 16.12
N THR A 90 -7.85 6.04 17.00
CA THR A 90 -7.65 4.61 17.23
C THR A 90 -8.35 3.71 16.20
N GLY A 91 -9.24 4.28 15.39
CA GLY A 91 -10.07 3.56 14.41
C GLY A 91 -11.18 2.71 15.02
N ILE A 92 -11.41 2.80 16.34
CA ILE A 92 -12.48 2.08 17.04
C ILE A 92 -13.83 2.69 16.65
N ALA A 93 -14.85 1.85 16.44
CA ALA A 93 -16.19 2.32 16.15
C ALA A 93 -16.68 3.26 17.27
N GLY A 94 -17.17 4.44 16.90
CA GLY A 94 -17.59 5.46 17.87
C GLY A 94 -16.52 6.49 18.25
N THR A 95 -15.32 6.43 17.65
CA THR A 95 -14.27 7.45 17.80
C THR A 95 -14.00 8.16 16.48
N ALA A 96 -13.67 9.46 16.52
CA ALA A 96 -13.30 10.22 15.32
C ALA A 96 -11.90 9.82 14.82
N ILE A 97 -11.64 10.07 13.55
CA ILE A 97 -10.32 9.95 12.92
C ILE A 97 -10.02 11.31 12.26
N SER A 98 -8.88 11.90 12.58
CA SER A 98 -8.35 13.10 11.95
C SER A 98 -7.03 12.78 11.25
N TYR A 99 -6.89 13.15 9.98
CA TYR A 99 -5.65 13.00 9.21
C TYR A 99 -5.70 13.88 7.95
N PRO A 100 -4.57 14.41 7.48
CA PRO A 100 -4.51 14.97 6.12
C PRO A 100 -4.44 13.82 5.10
N PHE A 101 -5.60 13.34 4.69
CA PHE A 101 -5.67 12.28 3.68
C PHE A 101 -5.27 12.82 2.31
N PHE A 102 -4.61 11.98 1.51
CA PHE A 102 -4.25 12.30 0.13
C PHE A 102 -5.50 12.44 -0.73
N TRP A 103 -5.29 13.06 -1.90
CA TRP A 103 -6.34 13.53 -2.78
C TRP A 103 -7.45 12.50 -3.04
N PHE A 104 -7.08 11.27 -3.40
CA PHE A 104 -8.05 10.25 -3.77
C PHE A 104 -8.85 9.73 -2.58
N THR A 105 -8.20 9.57 -1.43
CA THR A 105 -8.88 9.18 -0.19
C THR A 105 -9.81 10.30 0.28
N ALA A 106 -9.38 11.56 0.24
CA ALA A 106 -10.22 12.71 0.56
C ALA A 106 -11.48 12.75 -0.33
N VAL A 107 -11.33 12.60 -1.65
CA VAL A 107 -12.46 12.52 -2.61
C VAL A 107 -13.38 11.34 -2.31
N TRP A 108 -12.82 10.16 -2.01
CA TRP A 108 -13.61 8.98 -1.66
C TRP A 108 -14.42 9.17 -0.37
N LEU A 109 -13.80 9.76 0.66
CA LEU A 109 -14.47 10.11 1.92
C LEU A 109 -15.58 11.14 1.71
N ALA A 110 -15.31 12.22 0.97
CA ALA A 110 -16.29 13.28 0.69
C ALA A 110 -17.48 12.78 -0.15
N ARG A 111 -17.28 11.78 -1.01
CA ARG A 111 -18.37 11.14 -1.76
C ARG A 111 -19.23 10.24 -0.89
N ARG A 112 -18.63 9.51 0.04
CA ARG A 112 -19.31 8.43 0.80
C ARG A 112 -19.90 8.89 2.13
N TRP A 113 -19.28 9.90 2.76
CA TRP A 113 -19.70 10.45 4.04
C TRP A 113 -19.57 12.00 4.09
N PRO A 114 -20.15 12.74 3.12
CA PRO A 114 -19.99 14.20 3.05
C PRO A 114 -20.37 14.88 4.36
N GLU A 115 -21.54 14.57 4.91
CA GLU A 115 -22.07 15.17 6.14
C GLU A 115 -21.25 14.88 7.41
N ARG A 116 -20.31 13.92 7.35
CA ARG A 116 -19.51 13.51 8.50
C ARG A 116 -18.05 13.94 8.42
N LEU A 117 -17.66 14.56 7.31
CA LEU A 117 -16.29 14.98 7.06
C LEU A 117 -16.19 16.48 7.29
N THR A 118 -15.35 16.92 8.23
CA THR A 118 -15.13 18.36 8.51
C THR A 118 -13.66 18.71 8.44
N VAL A 119 -13.31 19.97 8.21
CA VAL A 119 -11.92 20.44 8.31
C VAL A 119 -11.54 20.50 9.79
N ASN A 120 -10.32 20.09 10.10
CA ASN A 120 -9.73 20.29 11.42
C ASN A 120 -8.95 21.62 11.43
N TRP A 121 -9.68 22.73 11.48
CA TRP A 121 -9.13 24.08 11.35
C TRP A 121 -8.00 24.41 12.32
N THR A 122 -8.01 23.83 13.52
CA THR A 122 -6.95 24.02 14.53
C THR A 122 -5.60 23.45 14.07
N ASP A 123 -5.63 22.35 13.32
CA ASP A 123 -4.42 21.65 12.87
C ASP A 123 -4.08 22.03 11.40
N PHE A 124 -4.82 22.95 10.78
CA PHE A 124 -4.62 23.33 9.37
C PHE A 124 -3.61 24.47 9.26
N GLU A 125 -2.33 24.11 9.07
CA GLU A 125 -1.22 25.05 9.01
C GLU A 125 -1.35 26.07 7.87
N LYS A 126 -1.70 25.60 6.66
CA LYS A 126 -1.79 26.42 5.44
C LYS A 126 -3.16 27.04 5.19
N LYS A 127 -4.00 27.14 6.22
CA LYS A 127 -5.37 27.70 6.09
C LYS A 127 -5.36 29.13 5.53
N ASP A 128 -4.32 29.89 5.80
CA ASP A 128 -4.22 31.31 5.42
C ASP A 128 -3.89 31.48 3.92
N GLU A 129 -3.40 30.43 3.24
CA GLU A 129 -3.22 30.39 1.78
C GLU A 129 -4.52 30.02 1.02
N LEU A 130 -5.58 29.64 1.75
CA LEU A 130 -6.83 29.16 1.16
C LEU A 130 -7.59 30.22 0.33
N PRO A 131 -7.67 31.50 0.74
CA PRO A 131 -8.37 32.53 -0.03
C PRO A 131 -7.81 32.72 -1.45
N ASP A 132 -6.48 32.79 -1.60
CA ASP A 132 -5.81 32.91 -2.91
C ASP A 132 -6.20 31.77 -3.85
N LEU A 133 -6.24 30.55 -3.29
CA LEU A 133 -6.65 29.38 -4.05
C LEU A 133 -8.14 29.41 -4.39
N LEU A 134 -9.00 29.81 -3.44
CA LEU A 134 -10.44 29.95 -3.69
C LEU A 134 -10.70 30.93 -4.84
N GLY A 135 -9.95 32.03 -4.94
CA GLY A 135 -9.98 32.95 -6.08
C GLY A 135 -9.80 32.25 -7.43
N LEU A 136 -8.89 31.27 -7.52
CA LEU A 136 -8.68 30.47 -8.74
C LEU A 136 -9.81 29.47 -9.03
N MET A 137 -10.63 29.13 -8.03
CA MET A 137 -11.73 28.18 -8.19
C MET A 137 -13.07 28.87 -8.46
N LEU A 138 -13.21 30.15 -8.11
CA LEU A 138 -14.44 30.91 -8.25
C LEU A 138 -14.65 31.38 -9.69
N PRO A 139 -15.91 31.57 -10.13
CA PRO A 139 -16.19 32.29 -11.37
C PRO A 139 -15.51 33.67 -11.35
N TYR A 140 -14.99 34.11 -12.50
CA TYR A 140 -14.27 35.38 -12.61
C TYR A 140 -15.07 36.59 -12.08
N ALA A 141 -16.39 36.58 -12.24
CA ALA A 141 -17.30 37.61 -11.72
C ALA A 141 -17.29 37.74 -10.19
N GLN A 142 -16.74 36.78 -9.45
CA GLN A 142 -16.66 36.77 -7.98
C GLN A 142 -15.27 37.19 -7.47
N MET A 143 -14.30 37.45 -8.36
CA MET A 143 -12.94 37.84 -7.94
C MET A 143 -12.89 39.14 -7.12
N PRO A 144 -13.61 40.21 -7.48
CA PRO A 144 -13.57 41.45 -6.67
C PRO A 144 -13.99 41.23 -5.22
N VAL A 145 -14.87 40.26 -4.96
CA VAL A 145 -15.29 39.93 -3.59
C VAL A 145 -14.11 39.36 -2.79
N VAL A 146 -13.28 38.51 -3.41
CA VAL A 146 -12.08 37.96 -2.75
C VAL A 146 -11.03 39.04 -2.52
N ASP A 147 -10.90 40.01 -3.44
CA ASP A 147 -9.90 41.07 -3.37
C ASP A 147 -10.27 42.20 -2.38
N GLU A 148 -11.56 42.50 -2.20
CA GLU A 148 -12.03 43.64 -1.42
C GLU A 148 -12.44 43.30 0.03
N PHE A 149 -12.80 42.04 0.32
CA PHE A 149 -13.30 41.64 1.64
C PHE A 149 -12.28 40.78 2.41
N ASP A 150 -11.98 41.19 3.65
CA ASP A 150 -11.05 40.49 4.55
C ASP A 150 -11.78 39.49 5.46
N TYR A 151 -12.32 38.41 4.87
CA TYR A 151 -12.89 37.29 5.63
C TYR A 151 -11.79 36.30 6.02
N SER A 152 -11.91 35.71 7.22
CA SER A 152 -11.06 34.58 7.60
C SER A 152 -11.30 33.37 6.66
N PRO A 153 -10.34 32.44 6.54
CA PRO A 153 -10.50 31.24 5.70
C PRO A 153 -11.76 30.43 5.99
N ARG A 154 -12.18 30.40 7.27
CA ARG A 154 -13.40 29.69 7.68
C ARG A 154 -14.66 30.44 7.27
N GLU A 155 -14.68 31.76 7.41
CA GLU A 155 -15.81 32.60 6.97
C GLU A 155 -15.99 32.51 5.45
N TRP A 156 -14.90 32.52 4.68
CA TRP A 156 -14.94 32.27 3.24
C TRP A 156 -15.63 30.95 2.90
N VAL A 157 -15.24 29.86 3.56
CA VAL A 157 -15.85 28.54 3.33
C VAL A 157 -17.31 28.51 3.75
N GLU A 158 -17.68 29.12 4.88
CA GLU A 158 -19.08 29.19 5.32
C GLU A 158 -19.95 30.02 4.37
N LEU A 159 -19.43 31.11 3.81
CA LEU A 159 -20.13 31.95 2.83
C LEU A 159 -20.37 31.21 1.52
N LEU A 160 -19.39 30.44 1.05
CA LEU A 160 -19.41 29.81 -0.27
C LEU A 160 -20.08 28.44 -0.30
N LYS A 161 -20.12 27.71 0.81
CA LYS A 161 -20.71 26.36 0.85
C LYS A 161 -22.23 26.39 0.94
N ALA A 162 -22.87 25.33 0.48
CA ALA A 162 -24.31 25.18 0.71
C ALA A 162 -24.61 24.99 2.22
N PRO A 163 -25.77 25.44 2.75
CA PRO A 163 -26.08 25.39 4.18
C PRO A 163 -25.96 24.00 4.85
N LYS A 164 -26.24 22.92 4.09
CA LYS A 164 -26.18 21.53 4.58
C LYS A 164 -24.88 20.81 4.21
N GLU A 165 -23.97 21.48 3.52
CA GLU A 165 -22.68 20.94 3.15
C GLU A 165 -21.67 21.19 4.26
N SER A 166 -20.79 20.21 4.51
CA SER A 166 -19.67 20.40 5.42
C SER A 166 -18.52 21.13 4.73
N ASP A 167 -17.74 21.86 5.51
CA ASP A 167 -16.55 22.59 5.05
C ASP A 167 -15.57 21.70 4.25
N ALA A 168 -15.23 20.50 4.74
CA ALA A 168 -14.30 19.62 4.04
C ALA A 168 -14.90 19.05 2.76
N ALA A 169 -16.18 18.65 2.76
CA ALA A 169 -16.81 18.13 1.56
C ALA A 169 -16.91 19.21 0.47
N PHE A 170 -17.21 20.45 0.86
CA PHE A 170 -17.18 21.61 -0.02
C PHE A 170 -15.79 21.79 -0.64
N LEU A 171 -14.75 21.96 0.19
CA LEU A 171 -13.38 22.19 -0.31
C LEU A 171 -12.92 21.08 -1.26
N ILE A 172 -13.06 19.81 -0.87
CA ILE A 172 -12.66 18.67 -1.69
C ILE A 172 -13.40 18.67 -3.05
N ARG A 173 -14.69 19.04 -3.08
CA ARG A 173 -15.44 19.15 -4.34
C ARG A 173 -14.99 20.33 -5.20
N ARG A 174 -14.59 21.45 -4.60
CA ARG A 174 -14.02 22.60 -5.32
C ARG A 174 -12.72 22.19 -6.03
N PHE A 175 -11.80 21.54 -5.32
CA PHE A 175 -10.60 20.95 -5.94
C PHE A 175 -10.95 19.95 -7.04
N ALA A 176 -11.99 19.13 -6.86
CA ALA A 176 -12.37 18.11 -7.84
C ALA A 176 -12.85 18.73 -9.17
N ASN A 177 -13.45 19.92 -9.09
CA ASN A 177 -14.01 20.66 -10.21
C ASN A 177 -13.00 21.58 -10.93
N LEU A 178 -11.75 21.66 -10.46
CA LEU A 178 -10.69 22.38 -11.18
C LEU A 178 -10.59 21.89 -12.63
N ARG A 179 -10.39 22.80 -13.58
CA ARG A 179 -10.13 22.48 -14.99
C ARG A 179 -8.66 22.07 -15.20
N ALA A 180 -8.28 20.98 -14.57
CA ALA A 180 -6.93 20.42 -14.58
C ALA A 180 -6.99 18.90 -14.74
N ASP A 181 -5.89 18.30 -15.20
CA ASP A 181 -5.75 16.85 -15.16
C ASP A 181 -5.66 16.32 -13.71
N SER A 182 -5.79 15.00 -13.56
CA SER A 182 -5.81 14.40 -12.23
C SER A 182 -4.49 14.49 -11.46
N PHE A 183 -3.34 14.59 -12.15
CA PHE A 183 -2.03 14.68 -11.52
C PHE A 183 -1.82 16.07 -10.91
N LEU A 184 -2.22 17.12 -11.64
CA LEU A 184 -2.14 18.48 -11.13
C LEU A 184 -3.11 18.69 -9.95
N LYS A 185 -4.34 18.17 -10.03
CA LYS A 185 -5.31 18.24 -8.91
C LYS A 185 -4.77 17.63 -7.63
N GLU A 186 -4.19 16.44 -7.74
CA GLU A 186 -3.58 15.71 -6.65
C GLU A 186 -2.43 16.49 -6.04
N LYS A 187 -1.49 16.97 -6.87
CA LYS A 187 -0.34 17.75 -6.41
C LYS A 187 -0.76 19.03 -5.69
N LEU A 188 -1.74 19.76 -6.25
CA LEU A 188 -2.28 20.96 -5.62
C LEU A 188 -2.95 20.63 -4.28
N PHE A 189 -3.80 19.62 -4.22
CA PHE A 189 -4.50 19.25 -2.99
C PHE A 189 -3.52 18.83 -1.87
N GLU A 190 -2.54 18.00 -2.20
CA GLU A 190 -1.52 17.53 -1.25
C GLU A 190 -0.62 18.66 -0.77
N GLN A 191 -0.33 19.66 -1.61
CA GLN A 191 0.43 20.82 -1.19
C GLN A 191 -0.27 21.59 -0.06
N PHE A 192 -1.60 21.62 -0.02
CA PHE A 192 -2.35 22.27 1.06
C PHE A 192 -2.42 21.43 2.34
N ASP A 193 -2.19 20.12 2.27
CA ASP A 193 -2.18 19.21 3.43
C ASP A 193 -3.41 19.36 4.34
N ILE A 194 -4.60 19.49 3.75
CA ILE A 194 -5.85 19.84 4.46
C ILE A 194 -6.19 18.74 5.48
N PRO A 195 -6.12 19.00 6.80
CA PRO A 195 -6.42 17.98 7.79
C PRO A 195 -7.93 17.81 7.89
N VAL A 196 -8.42 16.63 7.55
CA VAL A 196 -9.86 16.32 7.61
C VAL A 196 -10.17 15.39 8.77
N LYS A 197 -11.32 15.63 9.40
CA LYS A 197 -11.86 14.86 10.50
C LYS A 197 -13.12 14.15 10.05
N ILE A 198 -13.11 12.81 10.12
CA ILE A 198 -14.32 12.00 9.94
C ILE A 198 -14.93 11.69 11.31
N THR A 199 -16.16 12.18 11.50
CA THR A 199 -16.95 11.91 12.70
C THR A 199 -17.51 10.48 12.66
N PRO A 200 -17.57 9.77 13.80
CA PRO A 200 -18.00 8.37 13.80
C PRO A 200 -19.48 8.23 13.43
N GLY A 201 -19.79 7.19 12.64
CA GLY A 201 -21.14 6.78 12.30
C GLY A 201 -21.26 5.26 12.09
N PRO A 202 -22.47 4.76 11.81
CA PRO A 202 -22.72 3.32 11.63
C PRO A 202 -21.93 2.72 10.46
N LYS A 203 -21.79 3.49 9.37
CA LYS A 203 -21.13 3.06 8.13
C LYS A 203 -19.75 3.68 7.92
N THR A 204 -19.28 4.56 8.82
CA THR A 204 -17.94 5.17 8.65
C THR A 204 -16.85 4.12 8.88
N PRO A 205 -15.65 4.32 8.29
CA PRO A 205 -14.53 3.39 8.43
C PRO A 205 -14.25 3.06 9.90
N SER A 206 -14.11 1.78 10.20
CA SER A 206 -13.73 1.33 11.54
C SER A 206 -13.11 -0.07 11.51
N ARG A 207 -12.01 -0.25 12.24
CA ARG A 207 -11.42 -1.58 12.45
C ARG A 207 -12.27 -2.50 13.32
N THR A 208 -13.24 -1.98 14.07
CA THR A 208 -14.22 -2.77 14.82
C THR A 208 -15.07 -3.62 13.88
N ARG A 209 -15.41 -3.07 12.71
CA ARG A 209 -16.28 -3.70 11.70
C ARG A 209 -15.53 -4.17 10.46
N ALA A 210 -14.21 -4.01 10.42
CA ALA A 210 -13.42 -4.31 9.22
C ALA A 210 -13.48 -5.78 8.80
N GLY A 211 -13.70 -6.01 7.51
CA GLY A 211 -13.72 -7.35 6.91
C GLY A 211 -15.08 -8.03 6.98
N SER A 212 -15.19 -9.16 6.30
CA SER A 212 -16.38 -10.02 6.29
C SER A 212 -15.96 -11.45 6.58
N LEU A 213 -16.57 -12.07 7.58
CA LEU A 213 -16.27 -13.46 7.93
C LEU A 213 -16.80 -14.39 6.82
N PRO A 214 -16.02 -15.39 6.39
CA PRO A 214 -16.52 -16.42 5.48
C PRO A 214 -17.58 -17.27 6.19
N LYS A 215 -18.41 -17.98 5.41
CA LYS A 215 -19.44 -18.90 5.95
C LYS A 215 -18.85 -19.95 6.90
N ARG A 216 -17.63 -20.42 6.62
CA ARG A 216 -16.87 -21.37 7.43
C ARG A 216 -15.48 -20.79 7.72
N PRO A 217 -15.32 -20.02 8.81
CA PRO A 217 -14.02 -19.51 9.24
C PRO A 217 -13.11 -20.66 9.68
N ALA A 218 -11.82 -20.54 9.37
CA ALA A 218 -10.81 -21.45 9.88
C ALA A 218 -10.61 -21.21 11.37
N LEU A 219 -10.75 -22.28 12.15
CA LEU A 219 -10.45 -22.28 13.57
C LEU A 219 -8.95 -22.54 13.79
N GLN A 220 -8.39 -21.91 14.80
CA GLN A 220 -7.00 -22.10 15.20
C GLN A 220 -6.95 -23.08 16.36
N SER A 221 -6.67 -24.36 16.08
CA SER A 221 -6.48 -25.38 17.11
C SER A 221 -5.03 -25.44 17.61
N GLU A 222 -4.07 -25.28 16.70
CA GLU A 222 -2.64 -25.42 17.00
C GLU A 222 -1.98 -24.09 17.41
N PRO A 223 -0.86 -24.14 18.16
CA PRO A 223 -0.03 -22.97 18.39
C PRO A 223 0.44 -22.34 17.07
N LEU A 224 0.39 -21.01 16.99
CA LEU A 224 0.92 -20.30 15.83
C LEU A 224 2.43 -20.52 15.71
N PHE A 225 2.89 -20.89 14.51
CA PHE A 225 4.31 -21.10 14.23
C PHE A 225 5.14 -19.83 14.50
N ARG A 226 6.08 -19.92 15.45
CA ARG A 226 7.00 -18.84 15.86
C ARG A 226 8.42 -18.99 15.31
N GLY A 227 8.67 -20.08 14.60
CA GLY A 227 9.97 -20.33 13.97
C GLY A 227 10.22 -19.43 12.77
N ARG A 228 11.38 -19.63 12.14
CA ARG A 228 11.72 -18.95 10.89
C ARG A 228 11.36 -19.88 9.73
N PRO A 229 10.47 -19.49 8.82
CA PRO A 229 10.24 -20.27 7.62
C PRO A 229 11.48 -20.23 6.72
N ASP A 230 11.76 -21.32 6.04
CA ASP A 230 12.67 -21.33 4.89
C ASP A 230 11.95 -20.63 3.73
N LEU A 231 12.31 -19.37 3.47
CA LEU A 231 11.66 -18.60 2.40
C LEU A 231 11.91 -19.19 1.02
N THR A 232 13.06 -19.83 0.78
CA THR A 232 13.37 -20.43 -0.52
C THR A 232 12.41 -21.56 -0.85
N ARG A 233 12.08 -22.37 0.16
CA ARG A 233 11.07 -23.43 0.05
C ARG A 233 9.65 -22.88 0.06
N GLU A 234 9.32 -22.01 1.02
CA GLU A 234 7.95 -21.53 1.22
C GLU A 234 7.44 -20.64 0.08
N ALA A 235 8.30 -19.80 -0.53
CA ALA A 235 7.91 -18.95 -1.66
C ALA A 235 7.59 -19.77 -2.93
N ARG A 236 8.02 -21.04 -3.00
CA ARG A 236 7.70 -21.95 -4.11
C ARG A 236 6.36 -22.65 -3.93
N ARG A 237 5.77 -22.63 -2.72
CA ARG A 237 4.46 -23.21 -2.47
C ARG A 237 3.39 -22.34 -3.10
N ALA A 238 2.80 -22.83 -4.18
CA ALA A 238 1.73 -22.12 -4.86
C ALA A 238 0.53 -21.87 -3.92
N PRO A 239 -0.19 -20.75 -4.10
CA PRO A 239 -1.52 -20.58 -3.50
C PRO A 239 -2.44 -21.73 -3.89
N LEU A 240 -3.42 -22.05 -3.04
CA LEU A 240 -4.45 -23.06 -3.33
C LEU A 240 -5.29 -22.66 -4.55
N SER A 241 -5.56 -21.36 -4.68
CA SER A 241 -6.26 -20.79 -5.81
C SER A 241 -5.72 -19.38 -6.09
N VAL A 242 -5.74 -18.97 -7.37
CA VAL A 242 -5.50 -17.60 -7.80
C VAL A 242 -6.60 -17.24 -8.78
N ARG A 243 -7.48 -16.32 -8.41
CA ARG A 243 -8.65 -15.96 -9.23
C ARG A 243 -8.84 -14.46 -9.38
N PRO A 244 -9.38 -13.98 -10.50
CA PRO A 244 -9.92 -12.62 -10.58
C PRO A 244 -11.09 -12.45 -9.61
N ALA A 245 -11.14 -11.31 -8.92
CA ALA A 245 -12.32 -10.93 -8.16
C ALA A 245 -13.39 -10.40 -9.13
N PRO A 246 -14.65 -10.89 -9.06
CA PRO A 246 -15.76 -10.28 -9.77
C PRO A 246 -15.93 -8.81 -9.38
N ALA A 247 -16.51 -7.98 -10.26
CA ALA A 247 -16.54 -6.52 -10.10
C ALA A 247 -17.07 -6.03 -8.73
N ARG A 248 -18.11 -6.68 -8.18
CA ARG A 248 -18.65 -6.34 -6.85
C ARG A 248 -17.68 -6.68 -5.72
N GLU A 249 -17.04 -7.84 -5.78
CA GLU A 249 -16.03 -8.27 -4.80
C GLU A 249 -14.79 -7.38 -4.90
N ALA A 250 -14.33 -7.07 -6.11
CA ALA A 250 -13.18 -6.19 -6.35
C ALA A 250 -13.38 -4.82 -5.71
N ARG A 251 -14.54 -4.18 -5.91
CA ARG A 251 -14.88 -2.90 -5.29
C ARG A 251 -14.93 -2.99 -3.76
N ALA A 252 -15.53 -4.06 -3.22
CA ALA A 252 -15.59 -4.28 -1.78
C ALA A 252 -14.20 -4.48 -1.15
N LEU A 253 -13.30 -5.18 -1.84
CA LEU A 253 -11.92 -5.38 -1.39
C LEU A 253 -11.11 -4.07 -1.46
N ILE A 254 -11.32 -3.24 -2.49
CA ILE A 254 -10.69 -1.91 -2.60
C ILE A 254 -11.18 -1.00 -1.47
N ASP A 255 -12.50 -0.94 -1.23
CA ASP A 255 -13.07 -0.21 -0.09
C ASP A 255 -12.48 -0.73 1.23
N LEU A 256 -12.36 -2.04 1.41
CA LEU A 256 -11.76 -2.64 2.60
C LEU A 256 -10.29 -2.25 2.78
N ALA A 257 -9.51 -2.20 1.70
CA ALA A 257 -8.11 -1.77 1.74
C ALA A 257 -7.99 -0.30 2.16
N ARG A 258 -8.81 0.59 1.57
CA ARG A 258 -8.88 2.01 1.93
C ARG A 258 -9.32 2.20 3.39
N GLU A 259 -10.38 1.53 3.82
CA GLU A 259 -10.85 1.58 5.22
C GLU A 259 -9.77 1.08 6.20
N ALA A 260 -9.02 0.04 5.83
CA ALA A 260 -7.94 -0.47 6.66
C ALA A 260 -6.79 0.54 6.84
N MET A 261 -6.53 1.40 5.84
CA MET A 261 -5.55 2.48 5.92
C MET A 261 -6.08 3.68 6.69
N VAL A 262 -7.25 4.20 6.32
CA VAL A 262 -7.90 5.36 6.96
C VAL A 262 -8.04 5.18 8.47
N THR A 263 -8.45 3.99 8.92
CA THR A 263 -8.62 3.68 10.36
C THR A 263 -7.33 3.66 11.16
N ARG A 264 -6.18 3.88 10.52
CA ARG A 264 -4.84 3.88 11.11
C ARG A 264 -4.04 5.11 10.72
N GLN A 265 -4.69 6.18 10.22
CA GLN A 265 -4.02 7.39 9.77
C GLN A 265 -2.89 7.07 8.76
N ARG A 266 -3.22 6.22 7.79
CA ARG A 266 -2.35 5.89 6.67
C ARG A 266 -3.09 6.16 5.37
N ASP A 267 -2.33 6.48 4.35
CA ASP A 267 -2.76 6.56 2.97
C ASP A 267 -1.70 5.93 2.07
N LEU A 268 -2.13 5.35 0.95
CA LEU A 268 -1.26 4.62 0.04
C LEU A 268 -1.78 4.73 -1.40
N ASP A 269 -0.99 5.34 -2.27
CA ASP A 269 -1.27 5.52 -3.69
C ASP A 269 -1.80 4.27 -4.39
N ILE A 270 -1.25 3.10 -4.04
CA ILE A 270 -1.64 1.81 -4.63
C ILE A 270 -3.10 1.43 -4.37
N PHE A 271 -3.65 1.75 -3.21
CA PHE A 271 -5.05 1.44 -2.87
C PHE A 271 -6.00 2.56 -3.31
N GLU A 272 -5.51 3.79 -3.31
CA GLU A 272 -6.18 4.96 -3.86
C GLU A 272 -6.44 4.79 -5.35
N ASN A 273 -5.43 4.36 -6.10
CA ASN A 273 -5.46 4.16 -7.54
C ASN A 273 -5.71 2.69 -7.95
N ALA A 274 -6.28 1.86 -7.08
CA ALA A 274 -6.55 0.47 -7.39
C ALA A 274 -7.56 0.31 -8.53
N ASN A 275 -7.24 -0.55 -9.50
CA ASN A 275 -8.10 -0.88 -10.63
C ASN A 275 -9.03 -2.06 -10.28
N PRO A 276 -10.37 -1.88 -10.25
CA PRO A 276 -11.31 -2.97 -9.98
C PRO A 276 -11.21 -4.14 -10.98
N ALA A 277 -10.73 -3.89 -12.21
CA ALA A 277 -10.54 -4.95 -13.22
C ALA A 277 -9.28 -5.80 -12.98
N ASP A 278 -8.37 -5.35 -12.10
CA ASP A 278 -7.11 -6.03 -11.80
C ASP A 278 -6.97 -6.42 -10.33
N VAL A 279 -8.07 -6.83 -9.72
CA VAL A 279 -8.06 -7.43 -8.39
C VAL A 279 -7.94 -8.95 -8.50
N ARG A 280 -7.01 -9.53 -7.74
CA ARG A 280 -6.83 -10.98 -7.61
C ARG A 280 -6.98 -11.41 -6.16
N VAL A 281 -7.65 -12.53 -5.95
CA VAL A 281 -7.73 -13.19 -4.65
C VAL A 281 -6.91 -14.46 -4.73
N MET A 282 -5.98 -14.61 -3.80
CA MET A 282 -5.18 -15.80 -3.62
C MET A 282 -5.52 -16.45 -2.29
N GLU A 283 -5.92 -17.71 -2.32
CA GLU A 283 -6.30 -18.44 -1.12
C GLU A 283 -5.18 -19.38 -0.67
N PHE A 284 -5.00 -19.47 0.63
CA PHE A 284 -4.07 -20.38 1.29
C PHE A 284 -4.82 -21.18 2.36
N THR A 285 -4.12 -22.11 3.01
CA THR A 285 -4.67 -22.89 4.12
C THR A 285 -5.04 -21.99 5.31
N ASP A 286 -5.80 -22.55 6.24
CA ASP A 286 -6.08 -21.94 7.55
C ASP A 286 -6.79 -20.58 7.45
N GLY A 287 -7.60 -20.37 6.40
CA GLY A 287 -8.37 -19.13 6.20
C GLY A 287 -7.52 -17.91 5.90
N LEU A 288 -6.25 -18.11 5.49
CA LEU A 288 -5.39 -17.04 5.00
C LEU A 288 -5.71 -16.76 3.52
N ALA A 289 -5.83 -15.49 3.16
CA ALA A 289 -5.95 -15.05 1.77
C ALA A 289 -5.15 -13.76 1.54
N LEU A 290 -4.72 -13.54 0.31
CA LEU A 290 -4.15 -12.28 -0.16
C LEU A 290 -5.05 -11.69 -1.24
N ALA A 291 -5.52 -10.46 -1.03
CA ALA A 291 -6.13 -9.68 -2.09
C ALA A 291 -5.05 -8.78 -2.71
N TRP A 292 -4.76 -8.95 -3.99
CA TRP A 292 -3.81 -8.15 -4.75
C TRP A 292 -4.55 -7.15 -5.64
N PHE A 293 -4.03 -5.94 -5.73
CA PHE A 293 -4.65 -4.80 -6.39
C PHE A 293 -3.67 -4.21 -7.40
N GLY A 294 -3.91 -4.44 -8.70
CA GLY A 294 -3.20 -3.70 -9.74
C GLY A 294 -3.68 -2.25 -9.78
N VAL A 295 -2.82 -1.33 -10.22
CA VAL A 295 -3.19 0.09 -10.33
C VAL A 295 -3.86 0.41 -11.67
N LEU A 296 -4.63 1.50 -11.68
CA LEU A 296 -5.27 2.08 -12.88
C LEU A 296 -4.22 2.31 -13.97
N PRO A 297 -4.50 2.00 -15.25
CA PRO A 297 -3.51 2.10 -16.32
C PRO A 297 -2.79 3.46 -16.42
N GLU A 298 -3.54 4.55 -16.24
CA GLU A 298 -3.02 5.91 -16.27
C GLU A 298 -2.08 6.23 -15.09
N ARG A 299 -2.12 5.43 -14.02
CA ARG A 299 -1.32 5.54 -12.79
C ARG A 299 -0.16 4.54 -12.69
N ARG A 300 0.02 3.69 -13.70
CA ARG A 300 1.12 2.73 -13.75
C ARG A 300 2.46 3.44 -13.93
N LEU A 301 3.48 2.96 -13.21
CA LEU A 301 4.88 3.30 -13.45
C LEU A 301 5.28 2.90 -14.88
N LEU A 302 6.28 3.52 -15.50
CA LEU A 302 6.57 3.27 -16.92
C LEU A 302 7.11 1.85 -17.17
N LEU A 303 8.16 1.47 -16.44
CA LEU A 303 8.94 0.24 -16.66
C LEU A 303 8.48 -0.93 -15.80
N GLU A 304 8.25 -0.68 -14.52
CA GLU A 304 7.89 -1.70 -13.55
C GLU A 304 6.38 -1.79 -13.37
N THR A 305 5.88 -2.95 -12.94
CA THR A 305 4.49 -3.08 -12.48
C THR A 305 4.33 -2.57 -11.07
N LEU A 306 3.13 -2.18 -10.66
CA LEU A 306 2.86 -1.80 -9.28
C LEU A 306 1.57 -2.48 -8.78
N TYR A 307 1.72 -3.29 -7.74
CA TYR A 307 0.62 -3.96 -7.07
C TYR A 307 0.59 -3.66 -5.57
N GLY A 308 -0.59 -3.33 -5.05
CA GLY A 308 -0.86 -3.40 -3.62
C GLY A 308 -1.32 -4.79 -3.20
N PHE A 309 -1.20 -5.14 -1.92
CA PHE A 309 -1.89 -6.30 -1.37
C PHE A 309 -2.40 -6.09 0.05
N LEU A 310 -3.51 -6.77 0.37
CA LEU A 310 -4.07 -6.88 1.70
C LEU A 310 -4.01 -8.34 2.16
N ILE A 311 -3.53 -8.55 3.37
CA ILE A 311 -3.42 -9.87 4.00
C ILE A 311 -4.67 -10.08 4.85
N LEU A 312 -5.43 -11.12 4.55
CA LEU A 312 -6.70 -11.44 5.19
C LEU A 312 -6.58 -12.75 5.96
N LYS A 313 -7.00 -12.76 7.22
CA LYS A 313 -7.24 -13.99 7.98
C LYS A 313 -8.72 -14.07 8.32
N ASN A 314 -9.41 -15.09 7.82
CA ASN A 314 -10.86 -15.23 7.91
C ASN A 314 -11.59 -13.96 7.42
N GLY A 315 -11.07 -13.33 6.36
CA GLY A 315 -11.62 -12.08 5.80
C GLY A 315 -11.36 -10.81 6.64
N VAL A 316 -10.66 -10.91 7.78
CA VAL A 316 -10.23 -9.76 8.58
C VAL A 316 -8.87 -9.25 8.06
N PRO A 317 -8.70 -7.95 7.80
CA PRO A 317 -7.41 -7.38 7.43
C PRO A 317 -6.41 -7.47 8.58
N ILE A 318 -5.33 -8.24 8.37
CA ILE A 318 -4.26 -8.45 9.36
C ILE A 318 -2.93 -7.82 8.98
N GLY A 319 -2.76 -7.47 7.70
CA GLY A 319 -1.57 -6.79 7.19
C GLY A 319 -1.80 -6.30 5.77
N TYR A 320 -0.80 -5.63 5.22
CA TYR A 320 -0.83 -5.03 3.90
C TYR A 320 0.59 -4.86 3.37
N GLY A 321 0.70 -4.44 2.12
CA GLY A 321 1.96 -4.04 1.53
C GLY A 321 1.80 -3.78 0.04
N GLY A 322 2.90 -3.85 -0.68
CA GLY A 322 2.91 -3.77 -2.12
C GLY A 322 4.16 -4.40 -2.72
N SER A 323 4.11 -4.55 -4.02
CA SER A 323 5.16 -5.09 -4.85
C SER A 323 5.32 -4.24 -6.09
N SER A 324 6.55 -3.79 -6.34
CA SER A 324 6.97 -3.46 -7.70
C SER A 324 7.57 -4.69 -8.36
N ALA A 325 7.48 -4.84 -9.69
CA ALA A 325 8.17 -5.92 -10.40
C ALA A 325 8.70 -5.52 -11.78
N LEU A 326 9.91 -6.00 -12.08
CA LEU A 326 10.60 -5.84 -13.35
C LEU A 326 11.64 -6.96 -13.52
N PHE A 327 11.73 -7.56 -14.71
CA PHE A 327 12.73 -8.56 -15.07
C PHE A 327 12.77 -9.75 -14.09
N GLY A 328 11.62 -10.33 -13.80
CA GLY A 328 11.46 -11.47 -12.88
C GLY A 328 11.88 -11.16 -11.44
N SER A 329 12.02 -9.89 -11.09
CA SER A 329 12.39 -9.45 -9.75
C SER A 329 11.32 -8.56 -9.16
N SER A 330 11.13 -8.64 -7.84
CA SER A 330 10.17 -7.82 -7.12
C SER A 330 10.79 -7.10 -5.95
N GLU A 331 10.55 -5.80 -5.87
CA GLU A 331 10.70 -5.07 -4.61
C GLU A 331 9.43 -5.24 -3.80
N ILE A 332 9.57 -5.61 -2.52
CA ILE A 332 8.43 -5.86 -1.62
C ILE A 332 8.51 -4.91 -0.43
N PHE A 333 7.38 -4.28 -0.09
CA PHE A 333 7.19 -3.71 1.24
C PHE A 333 6.04 -4.42 1.94
N PHE A 334 6.22 -4.73 3.23
CA PHE A 334 5.32 -5.60 3.98
C PHE A 334 5.08 -5.06 5.38
N ASN A 335 3.82 -5.03 5.79
CA ASN A 335 3.41 -4.53 7.09
C ASN A 335 2.33 -5.42 7.70
N ALA A 336 2.58 -5.94 8.91
CA ALA A 336 1.52 -6.49 9.75
C ALA A 336 0.93 -5.37 10.63
N PHE A 337 -0.40 -5.31 10.73
CA PHE A 337 -1.03 -4.34 11.64
C PHE A 337 -0.70 -4.68 13.09
N LYS A 338 -0.54 -3.64 13.92
CA LYS A 338 -0.11 -3.76 15.33
C LYS A 338 -0.90 -4.81 16.13
N SER A 339 -2.21 -4.93 15.90
CA SER A 339 -3.09 -5.92 16.53
C SER A 339 -2.67 -7.38 16.30
N PHE A 340 -2.00 -7.65 15.17
CA PHE A 340 -1.64 -9.00 14.71
C PHE A 340 -0.11 -9.20 14.59
N ARG A 341 0.70 -8.20 14.93
CA ARG A 341 2.18 -8.31 14.95
C ARG A 341 2.62 -9.38 15.95
N GLY A 342 3.69 -10.11 15.61
CA GLY A 342 4.32 -11.13 16.47
C GLY A 342 3.63 -12.50 16.46
N ALA A 343 2.53 -12.65 15.73
CA ALA A 343 1.82 -13.92 15.60
C ALA A 343 2.52 -14.88 14.62
N GLN A 344 2.70 -14.47 13.35
CA GLN A 344 3.22 -15.31 12.26
C GLN A 344 3.93 -14.49 11.16
N SER A 345 4.55 -13.35 11.48
CA SER A 345 5.04 -12.38 10.45
C SER A 345 5.93 -13.01 9.37
N GLY A 346 6.86 -13.90 9.75
CA GLY A 346 7.71 -14.60 8.78
C GLY A 346 6.92 -15.50 7.83
N THR A 347 5.96 -16.28 8.36
CA THR A 347 5.10 -17.14 7.55
C THR A 347 4.19 -16.33 6.62
N LEU A 348 3.61 -15.23 7.11
CA LEU A 348 2.80 -14.33 6.28
C LEU A 348 3.64 -13.73 5.16
N PHE A 349 4.86 -13.28 5.46
CA PHE A 349 5.78 -12.76 4.46
C PHE A 349 6.14 -13.82 3.41
N ALA A 350 6.36 -15.08 3.82
CA ALA A 350 6.59 -16.18 2.88
C ALA A 350 5.42 -16.40 1.91
N ARG A 351 4.18 -16.25 2.39
CA ARG A 351 2.96 -16.34 1.55
C ARG A 351 2.82 -15.15 0.61
N VAL A 352 3.25 -13.96 1.02
CA VAL A 352 3.36 -12.79 0.13
C VAL A 352 4.37 -13.07 -1.00
N LEU A 353 5.55 -13.62 -0.71
CA LEU A 353 6.53 -13.97 -1.74
C LEU A 353 5.98 -15.05 -2.70
N ALA A 354 5.27 -16.05 -2.18
CA ALA A 354 4.59 -17.04 -3.01
C ALA A 354 3.52 -16.41 -3.91
N GLY A 355 2.76 -15.44 -3.40
CA GLY A 355 1.78 -14.69 -4.18
C GLY A 355 2.41 -13.84 -5.27
N ALA A 356 3.49 -13.11 -4.96
CA ALA A 356 4.25 -12.34 -5.94
C ALA A 356 4.81 -13.25 -7.05
N ARG A 357 5.37 -14.42 -6.69
CA ARG A 357 5.83 -15.40 -7.68
C ARG A 357 4.69 -15.94 -8.55
N ALA A 358 3.54 -16.26 -7.96
CA ALA A 358 2.39 -16.77 -8.70
C ALA A 358 1.78 -15.72 -9.65
N LEU A 359 1.79 -14.44 -9.29
CA LEU A 359 1.18 -13.36 -10.07
C LEU A 359 2.14 -12.70 -11.06
N LEU A 360 3.41 -12.55 -10.70
CA LEU A 360 4.39 -11.72 -11.42
C LEU A 360 5.54 -12.55 -11.98
N GLY A 361 5.66 -13.83 -11.60
CA GLY A 361 6.74 -14.71 -12.07
C GLY A 361 8.07 -14.47 -11.34
N SER A 362 8.06 -13.70 -10.25
CA SER A 362 9.29 -13.27 -9.57
C SER A 362 10.08 -14.43 -8.95
N ASP A 363 11.39 -14.44 -9.21
CA ASP A 363 12.36 -15.38 -8.64
C ASP A 363 13.42 -14.70 -7.77
N THR A 364 13.43 -13.37 -7.74
CA THR A 364 14.34 -12.53 -6.96
C THR A 364 13.52 -11.48 -6.23
N PHE A 365 13.76 -11.31 -4.94
CA PHE A 365 13.08 -10.32 -4.12
C PHE A 365 14.09 -9.35 -3.55
N THR A 366 13.73 -8.06 -3.52
CA THR A 366 14.51 -7.01 -2.88
C THR A 366 13.68 -6.24 -1.87
N LEU A 367 14.35 -5.59 -0.93
CA LEU A 367 13.78 -4.69 0.05
C LEU A 367 14.48 -3.34 -0.06
N ASP A 368 13.68 -2.29 -0.18
CA ASP A 368 14.16 -0.91 -0.24
C ASP A 368 14.81 -0.46 1.10
N PRO A 369 15.92 0.31 1.07
CA PRO A 369 16.56 0.90 2.24
C PRO A 369 15.64 1.55 3.28
N TYR A 370 14.57 2.23 2.87
CA TYR A 370 13.61 2.85 3.79
C TYR A 370 12.88 1.81 4.64
N GLN A 371 12.54 0.64 4.08
CA GLN A 371 11.93 -0.47 4.83
C GLN A 371 12.90 -1.09 5.84
N LEU A 372 14.20 -0.89 5.63
CA LEU A 372 15.27 -1.45 6.44
C LEU A 372 15.75 -0.49 7.54
N GLY A 373 15.49 0.81 7.39
CA GLY A 373 15.83 1.83 8.39
C GLY A 373 16.36 3.16 7.85
N ARG A 374 16.63 3.30 6.54
CA ARG A 374 17.13 4.56 5.97
C ARG A 374 16.05 5.63 6.06
N GLY A 375 16.28 6.66 6.89
CA GLY A 375 15.28 7.69 7.16
C GLY A 375 14.03 7.18 7.90
N ASN A 376 14.07 5.97 8.46
CA ASN A 376 12.92 5.33 9.12
C ASN A 376 13.29 4.80 10.51
N ALA A 377 13.04 5.61 11.53
CA ALA A 377 13.33 5.24 12.92
C ALA A 377 12.49 4.02 13.39
N GLU A 378 11.23 3.87 12.97
CA GLU A 378 10.40 2.71 13.37
C GLU A 378 11.03 1.38 12.88
N ALA A 379 11.58 1.38 11.66
CA ALA A 379 12.26 0.20 11.10
C ALA A 379 13.55 -0.14 11.86
N ILE A 380 14.32 0.88 12.28
CA ILE A 380 15.51 0.70 13.12
C ILE A 380 15.12 0.14 14.49
N ASP A 381 14.16 0.76 15.17
CA ASP A 381 13.70 0.38 16.52
C ASP A 381 13.13 -1.05 16.55
N SER A 382 12.43 -1.44 15.48
CA SER A 382 11.86 -2.78 15.36
C SER A 382 12.88 -3.86 15.00
N GLY A 383 14.11 -3.47 14.63
CA GLY A 383 15.15 -4.38 14.16
C GLY A 383 14.81 -5.05 12.82
N ALA A 384 14.09 -4.35 11.94
CA ALA A 384 13.58 -4.86 10.67
C ALA A 384 14.69 -5.47 9.80
N TRP A 385 15.87 -4.83 9.75
CA TRP A 385 17.02 -5.33 9.00
C TRP A 385 17.40 -6.77 9.39
N TRP A 386 17.53 -7.04 10.70
CA TRP A 386 17.85 -8.39 11.19
C TRP A 386 16.68 -9.36 11.04
N PHE A 387 15.43 -8.89 11.06
CA PHE A 387 14.28 -9.74 10.74
C PHE A 387 14.41 -10.33 9.33
N TYR A 388 14.65 -9.50 8.32
CA TYR A 388 14.79 -9.97 6.94
C TYR A 388 16.07 -10.77 6.71
N GLN A 389 17.19 -10.36 7.32
CA GLN A 389 18.43 -11.13 7.26
C GLN A 389 18.24 -12.56 7.79
N LYS A 390 17.53 -12.72 8.91
CA LYS A 390 17.22 -14.03 9.50
C LYS A 390 16.33 -14.91 8.62
N LEU A 391 15.60 -14.31 7.68
CA LEU A 391 14.77 -15.00 6.70
C LEU A 391 15.52 -15.34 5.39
N GLY A 392 16.81 -14.99 5.30
CA GLY A 392 17.68 -15.38 4.18
C GLY A 392 18.11 -14.22 3.29
N PHE A 393 17.59 -13.01 3.50
CA PHE A 393 17.97 -11.84 2.71
C PHE A 393 19.40 -11.38 3.00
N ARG A 394 20.12 -10.92 1.97
CA ARG A 394 21.53 -10.49 2.08
C ARG A 394 21.79 -9.22 1.28
N PRO A 395 22.66 -8.30 1.73
CA PRO A 395 23.11 -7.21 0.88
C PRO A 395 24.00 -7.76 -0.24
N LYS A 396 24.06 -7.06 -1.37
CA LYS A 396 25.03 -7.35 -2.44
C LYS A 396 26.31 -6.54 -2.31
N ASP A 397 26.22 -5.35 -1.72
CA ASP A 397 27.38 -4.51 -1.45
C ASP A 397 28.41 -5.21 -0.55
N ALA A 398 29.69 -5.13 -0.94
CA ALA A 398 30.77 -5.84 -0.28
C ALA A 398 31.11 -5.26 1.11
N GLU A 399 30.91 -3.96 1.33
CA GLU A 399 31.11 -3.31 2.62
C GLU A 399 30.02 -3.70 3.62
N LEU A 400 28.76 -3.65 3.18
CA LEU A 400 27.60 -4.04 3.97
C LEU A 400 27.64 -5.54 4.30
N LEU A 401 28.07 -6.38 3.36
CA LEU A 401 28.31 -7.80 3.61
C LEU A 401 29.38 -8.04 4.68
N ARG A 402 30.51 -7.31 4.62
CA ARG A 402 31.56 -7.37 5.67
C ARG A 402 31.02 -6.91 7.02
N LEU A 403 30.26 -5.81 7.05
CA LEU A 403 29.66 -5.29 8.28
C LEU A 403 28.69 -6.30 8.90
N MET A 404 27.78 -6.86 8.09
CA MET A 404 26.85 -7.91 8.53
C MET A 404 27.59 -9.11 9.13
N ARG A 405 28.63 -9.62 8.46
CA ARG A 405 29.40 -10.79 8.94
C ARG A 405 30.09 -10.50 10.28
N ARG A 406 30.64 -9.29 10.47
CA ARG A 406 31.21 -8.87 11.76
C ARG A 406 30.17 -8.86 12.86
N GLU A 407 29.00 -8.30 12.62
CA GLU A 407 27.91 -8.26 13.59
C GLU A 407 27.38 -9.66 13.93
N LEU A 408 27.25 -10.55 12.94
CA LEU A 408 26.89 -11.95 13.17
C LEU A 408 27.92 -12.68 14.04
N LYS A 409 29.22 -12.42 13.85
CA LYS A 409 30.29 -13.00 14.71
C LYS A 409 30.11 -12.55 16.16
N LYS A 410 29.85 -11.27 16.41
CA LYS A 410 29.58 -10.72 17.76
C LYS A 410 28.30 -11.31 18.38
N MET A 411 27.24 -11.46 17.60
CA MET A 411 25.99 -12.09 18.06
C MET A 411 26.19 -13.56 18.43
N LYS A 412 27.05 -14.27 17.68
CA LYS A 412 27.39 -15.68 17.98
C LYS A 412 28.21 -15.80 19.27
N SER A 413 29.15 -14.89 19.53
CA SER A 413 29.96 -14.89 20.75
C SER A 413 29.21 -14.33 21.98
N GLY A 414 28.19 -13.49 21.78
CA GLY A 414 27.43 -12.88 22.87
C GLY A 414 25.92 -12.93 22.63
N PRO A 415 25.18 -13.86 23.25
CA PRO A 415 23.72 -13.99 23.06
C PRO A 415 22.92 -12.72 23.44
N ARG A 416 23.46 -11.91 24.35
CA ARG A 416 22.88 -10.62 24.77
C ARG A 416 23.25 -9.46 23.86
N TYR A 417 24.23 -9.61 22.96
CA TYR A 417 24.67 -8.56 22.06
C TYR A 417 23.55 -8.12 21.11
N ARG A 418 23.43 -6.82 20.90
CA ARG A 418 22.55 -6.20 19.91
C ARG A 418 23.36 -5.16 19.13
N SER A 419 23.16 -5.11 17.81
CA SER A 419 23.75 -4.06 16.98
C SER A 419 23.30 -2.69 17.46
N SER A 420 24.20 -1.72 17.47
CA SER A 420 23.85 -0.34 17.81
C SER A 420 22.98 0.28 16.72
N GLU A 421 22.23 1.32 17.09
CA GLU A 421 21.41 2.08 16.14
C GLU A 421 22.22 2.59 14.95
N GLY A 422 23.40 3.17 15.19
CA GLY A 422 24.30 3.63 14.13
C GLY A 422 24.77 2.49 13.22
N THR A 423 24.96 1.29 13.74
CA THR A 423 25.27 0.11 12.92
C THR A 423 24.09 -0.31 12.06
N LEU A 424 22.87 -0.29 12.61
CA LEU A 424 21.65 -0.60 11.86
C LEU A 424 21.39 0.42 10.75
N ARG A 425 21.62 1.72 11.01
CA ARG A 425 21.50 2.79 10.00
C ARG A 425 22.45 2.57 8.84
N ARG A 426 23.73 2.24 9.12
CA ARG A 426 24.71 1.89 8.08
C ARG A 426 24.32 0.65 7.30
N LEU A 427 23.89 -0.42 7.99
CA LEU A 427 23.42 -1.64 7.33
C LEU A 427 22.20 -1.39 6.42
N ALA A 428 21.34 -0.43 6.79
CA ALA A 428 20.15 -0.06 6.05
C ALA A 428 20.41 0.87 4.84
N GLU A 429 21.65 1.29 4.58
CA GLU A 429 21.97 2.17 3.43
C GLU A 429 21.76 1.47 2.08
N GLY A 430 21.93 0.15 2.04
CA GLY A 430 21.76 -0.66 0.83
C GLY A 430 20.59 -1.64 0.90
N ASN A 431 20.11 -2.04 -0.28
CA ASN A 431 19.06 -3.04 -0.43
C ASN A 431 19.48 -4.41 0.10
N LEU A 432 18.47 -5.21 0.44
CA LEU A 432 18.62 -6.62 0.77
C LEU A 432 17.95 -7.49 -0.28
N TYR A 433 18.60 -8.58 -0.67
CA TYR A 433 18.15 -9.47 -1.75
C TYR A 433 17.94 -10.90 -1.28
N LEU A 434 16.90 -11.54 -1.80
CA LEU A 434 16.67 -12.98 -1.75
C LEU A 434 16.56 -13.50 -3.18
N HIS A 435 17.55 -14.27 -3.62
CA HIS A 435 17.50 -14.98 -4.90
C HIS A 435 17.00 -16.41 -4.67
N LEU A 436 15.88 -16.78 -5.29
CA LEU A 436 15.40 -18.16 -5.30
C LEU A 436 16.17 -19.01 -6.31
N GLY A 437 16.73 -18.39 -7.35
CA GLY A 437 17.55 -19.02 -8.39
C GLY A 437 18.97 -18.44 -8.44
N ARG A 438 19.53 -18.35 -9.65
CA ARG A 438 20.87 -17.78 -9.87
C ARG A 438 20.91 -16.30 -9.47
N VAL A 439 21.97 -15.90 -8.78
CA VAL A 439 22.27 -14.49 -8.49
C VAL A 439 22.50 -13.73 -9.80
N ARG A 440 21.85 -12.57 -9.95
CA ARG A 440 21.94 -11.73 -11.16
C ARG A 440 21.95 -10.24 -10.79
N GLY A 441 22.48 -9.41 -11.69
CA GLY A 441 22.65 -7.96 -11.49
C GLY A 441 21.59 -7.09 -12.18
N ASP A 442 20.64 -7.70 -12.88
CA ASP A 442 19.58 -7.04 -13.64
C ASP A 442 18.22 -7.23 -12.93
N VAL A 443 18.19 -6.77 -11.67
CA VAL A 443 17.06 -6.88 -10.73
C VAL A 443 16.74 -5.50 -10.13
N LEU A 444 15.51 -5.31 -9.67
CA LEU A 444 15.13 -4.10 -8.92
C LEU A 444 16.05 -3.88 -7.70
N GLY A 445 16.32 -2.62 -7.37
CA GLY A 445 17.33 -2.19 -6.40
C GLY A 445 18.75 -2.10 -6.96
N GLU A 446 19.07 -2.84 -8.03
CA GLU A 446 20.33 -2.69 -8.81
C GLU A 446 20.10 -1.95 -10.13
N LEU A 447 18.86 -2.00 -10.62
CA LEU A 447 18.38 -1.23 -11.74
C LEU A 447 17.67 0.01 -11.22
N SER A 448 18.10 1.18 -11.67
CA SER A 448 17.34 2.41 -11.52
C SER A 448 16.47 2.64 -12.77
N PRO A 449 15.14 2.61 -12.65
CA PRO A 449 14.24 3.04 -13.73
C PRO A 449 14.53 4.46 -14.21
N GLY A 450 15.06 5.32 -13.33
CA GLY A 450 15.48 6.70 -13.65
C GLY A 450 16.66 6.74 -14.61
N GLU A 451 17.68 5.91 -14.41
CA GLU A 451 18.84 5.80 -15.31
C GLU A 451 18.41 5.35 -16.71
N ILE A 452 17.47 4.41 -16.80
CA ILE A 452 16.89 3.98 -18.08
C ILE A 452 16.04 5.10 -18.69
N SER A 453 15.32 5.87 -17.89
CA SER A 453 14.51 6.98 -18.40
C SER A 453 15.37 8.15 -18.90
N MET A 454 16.64 8.24 -18.50
CA MET A 454 17.58 9.27 -18.94
C MET A 454 17.82 9.25 -20.46
N GLY A 455 17.84 8.08 -21.11
CA GLY A 455 17.99 8.02 -22.57
C GLY A 455 16.79 8.65 -23.29
N ALA A 456 15.57 8.40 -22.80
CA ALA A 456 14.37 9.07 -23.31
C ALA A 456 14.42 10.59 -23.05
N LEU A 457 14.85 11.01 -21.86
CA LEU A 457 15.03 12.43 -21.53
C LEU A 457 16.00 13.11 -22.50
N ARG A 458 17.18 12.53 -22.74
CA ARG A 458 18.21 13.05 -23.65
C ARG A 458 17.71 13.12 -25.09
N LEU A 459 17.00 12.09 -25.56
CA LEU A 459 16.38 12.07 -26.88
C LEU A 459 15.38 13.23 -27.04
N LEU A 460 14.50 13.40 -26.06
CA LEU A 460 13.50 14.47 -26.10
C LEU A 460 14.14 15.86 -26.01
N ALA A 461 15.13 16.04 -25.15
CA ALA A 461 15.85 17.31 -25.00
C ALA A 461 16.53 17.72 -26.32
N ARG A 462 17.21 16.79 -27.00
CA ARG A 462 17.88 17.06 -28.28
C ARG A 462 16.93 17.37 -29.42
N ARG A 463 15.75 16.74 -29.45
CA ARG A 463 14.83 16.79 -30.60
C ARG A 463 13.76 17.88 -30.49
N PHE A 464 13.34 18.24 -29.28
CA PHE A 464 12.17 19.10 -29.07
C PHE A 464 12.45 20.33 -28.20
N SER A 465 13.59 20.41 -27.52
CA SER A 465 13.93 21.54 -26.63
C SER A 465 12.78 21.91 -25.69
N SER A 466 12.20 23.11 -25.84
CA SER A 466 11.06 23.63 -25.09
C SER A 466 9.70 23.24 -25.66
N ASP A 467 9.59 22.82 -26.93
CA ASP A 467 8.33 22.39 -27.57
C ASP A 467 8.01 20.91 -27.28
N ARG A 468 8.07 20.56 -25.99
CA ARG A 468 7.82 19.18 -25.53
C ARG A 468 6.36 18.77 -25.67
N GLY A 469 5.43 19.74 -25.74
CA GLY A 469 4.01 19.48 -25.94
C GLY A 469 3.70 18.73 -27.24
N ARG A 470 4.55 18.86 -28.27
CA ARG A 470 4.41 18.12 -29.54
C ARG A 470 5.11 16.76 -29.56
N SER A 471 5.98 16.50 -28.59
CA SER A 471 6.89 15.34 -28.61
C SER A 471 6.16 14.00 -28.55
N ASP A 472 5.11 13.92 -27.73
CA ASP A 472 4.30 12.71 -27.53
C ASP A 472 3.72 12.18 -28.84
N GLY A 473 3.03 13.03 -29.59
CA GLY A 473 2.40 12.66 -30.86
C GLY A 473 3.41 12.32 -31.96
N ALA A 474 4.53 13.05 -32.02
CA ALA A 474 5.60 12.80 -32.98
C ALA A 474 6.30 11.46 -32.71
N CYS A 475 6.73 11.23 -31.46
CA CYS A 475 7.39 10.00 -31.05
C CYS A 475 6.47 8.80 -31.24
N ALA A 476 5.18 8.89 -30.87
CA ALA A 476 4.23 7.81 -31.03
C ALA A 476 4.07 7.34 -32.48
N LYS A 477 4.00 8.27 -33.44
CA LYS A 477 3.90 7.98 -34.88
C LYS A 477 5.17 7.36 -35.44
N GLU A 478 6.33 7.85 -35.00
CA GLU A 478 7.63 7.33 -35.43
C GLU A 478 7.89 5.92 -34.88
N ALA A 479 7.64 5.71 -33.59
CA ALA A 479 7.73 4.39 -32.96
C ALA A 479 6.79 3.37 -33.64
N ALA A 480 5.58 3.80 -34.05
CA ALA A 480 4.64 2.93 -34.75
C ALA A 480 5.16 2.49 -36.13
N ARG A 481 5.83 3.39 -36.86
CA ARG A 481 6.51 3.08 -38.12
C ARG A 481 7.71 2.15 -37.91
N LEU A 482 8.57 2.47 -36.94
CA LEU A 482 9.76 1.68 -36.58
C LEU A 482 9.39 0.23 -36.23
N LEU A 483 8.36 0.06 -35.39
CA LEU A 483 7.92 -1.26 -34.92
C LEU A 483 6.92 -1.95 -35.87
N LYS A 484 6.49 -1.28 -36.94
CA LYS A 484 5.42 -1.75 -37.85
C LYS A 484 4.17 -2.14 -37.07
N ALA A 485 3.77 -1.31 -36.09
CA ALA A 485 2.66 -1.59 -35.18
C ALA A 485 1.26 -1.50 -35.82
N GLY A 486 1.20 -1.01 -37.07
CA GLY A 486 -0.06 -0.78 -37.77
C GLY A 486 -0.87 0.37 -37.19
N SER A 487 -2.18 0.38 -37.45
CA SER A 487 -3.08 1.42 -36.94
C SER A 487 -3.38 1.19 -35.45
N LEU A 488 -3.18 2.23 -34.64
CA LEU A 488 -3.52 2.23 -33.21
C LEU A 488 -5.00 2.59 -32.95
N ARG A 489 -5.81 2.82 -33.99
CA ARG A 489 -7.23 3.22 -33.83
C ARG A 489 -8.06 2.17 -33.08
N GLY A 490 -7.75 0.89 -33.27
CA GLY A 490 -8.43 -0.23 -32.58
C GLY A 490 -7.94 -0.49 -31.15
N TRP A 491 -6.94 0.26 -30.67
CA TRP A 491 -6.47 0.14 -29.29
C TRP A 491 -7.38 0.95 -28.36
N ASN A 492 -7.56 0.53 -27.12
CA ASN A 492 -8.32 1.31 -26.16
C ASN A 492 -7.53 2.55 -25.66
N ALA A 493 -8.18 3.45 -24.92
CA ALA A 493 -7.54 4.69 -24.47
C ALA A 493 -6.28 4.47 -23.62
N ALA A 494 -6.30 3.49 -22.71
CA ALA A 494 -5.18 3.15 -21.85
C ALA A 494 -4.02 2.51 -22.63
N GLU A 495 -4.31 1.66 -23.61
CA GLU A 495 -3.31 1.08 -24.53
C GLU A 495 -2.63 2.17 -25.36
N ARG A 496 -3.39 3.12 -25.89
CA ARG A 496 -2.82 4.26 -26.63
C ARG A 496 -1.98 5.17 -25.73
N GLN A 497 -2.43 5.43 -24.50
CA GLN A 497 -1.67 6.20 -23.52
C GLN A 497 -0.34 5.50 -23.17
N ALA A 498 -0.38 4.19 -22.94
CA ALA A 498 0.84 3.41 -22.70
C ALA A 498 1.79 3.48 -23.90
N TRP A 499 1.27 3.38 -25.12
CA TRP A 499 2.06 3.58 -26.34
C TRP A 499 2.75 4.94 -26.39
N THR A 500 1.98 6.01 -26.19
CA THR A 500 2.52 7.38 -26.20
C THR A 500 3.62 7.56 -25.16
N ARG A 501 3.41 7.10 -23.92
CA ARG A 501 4.40 7.20 -22.84
C ARG A 501 5.67 6.39 -23.11
N TRP A 502 5.55 5.24 -23.77
CA TRP A 502 6.69 4.40 -24.13
C TRP A 502 7.43 4.88 -25.37
N ALA A 503 6.79 5.64 -26.25
CA ALA A 503 7.35 5.97 -27.56
C ALA A 503 8.73 6.64 -27.52
N PRO A 504 8.99 7.65 -26.66
CA PRO A 504 10.33 8.23 -26.55
C PRO A 504 11.40 7.21 -26.14
N LEU A 505 11.05 6.28 -25.24
CA LEU A 505 11.96 5.22 -24.81
C LEU A 505 12.23 4.23 -25.95
N ILE A 506 11.21 3.84 -26.72
CA ILE A 506 11.37 2.96 -27.89
C ILE A 506 12.39 3.53 -28.87
N LEU A 507 12.29 4.83 -29.16
CA LEU A 507 13.18 5.52 -30.09
C LEU A 507 14.60 5.68 -29.53
N ALA A 508 14.77 5.60 -28.22
CA ALA A 508 16.07 5.64 -27.58
C ALA A 508 16.73 4.24 -27.50
N LEU A 509 16.02 3.14 -27.77
CA LEU A 509 16.54 1.78 -27.58
C LEU A 509 17.70 1.47 -28.56
N PRO A 510 18.90 1.11 -28.07
CA PRO A 510 20.04 0.87 -28.93
C PRO A 510 19.89 -0.42 -29.75
N GLY A 511 19.99 -0.28 -31.08
CA GLY A 511 20.01 -1.38 -32.05
C GLY A 511 18.64 -1.96 -32.40
N ILE A 512 17.56 -1.25 -32.07
CA ILE A 512 16.18 -1.66 -32.37
C ILE A 512 15.89 -1.77 -33.88
N GLU A 513 16.60 -1.02 -34.72
CA GLU A 513 16.51 -1.02 -36.17
C GLU A 513 16.90 -2.38 -36.77
N ARG A 514 17.75 -3.14 -36.07
CA ARG A 514 18.22 -4.48 -36.48
C ARG A 514 17.31 -5.60 -35.99
N TRP A 515 16.25 -5.29 -35.24
CA TRP A 515 15.35 -6.33 -34.75
C TRP A 515 14.50 -6.88 -35.89
N ASP A 516 14.36 -8.21 -35.91
CA ASP A 516 13.44 -8.90 -36.80
C ASP A 516 11.97 -8.58 -36.49
N ALA A 517 11.07 -8.99 -37.39
CA ALA A 517 9.65 -8.72 -37.27
C ALA A 517 9.01 -9.36 -36.02
N ALA A 518 9.49 -10.52 -35.56
CA ALA A 518 8.95 -11.19 -34.39
C ALA A 518 9.26 -10.41 -33.11
N ARG A 519 10.52 -9.94 -32.96
CA ARG A 519 10.96 -9.12 -31.82
C ARG A 519 10.23 -7.79 -31.74
N ARG A 520 9.99 -7.13 -32.88
CA ARG A 520 9.20 -5.89 -32.94
C ARG A 520 7.75 -6.13 -32.52
N ARG A 521 7.09 -7.16 -33.06
CA ARG A 521 5.72 -7.54 -32.66
C ARG A 521 5.63 -7.88 -31.17
N ALA A 522 6.61 -8.58 -30.63
CA ALA A 522 6.67 -8.87 -29.19
C ALA A 522 6.78 -7.60 -28.34
N LEU A 523 7.56 -6.60 -28.75
CA LEU A 523 7.63 -5.31 -28.05
C LEU A 523 6.29 -4.56 -28.11
N VAL A 524 5.61 -4.58 -29.26
CA VAL A 524 4.25 -4.02 -29.38
C VAL A 524 3.30 -4.69 -28.39
N ALA A 525 3.38 -6.02 -28.24
CA ALA A 525 2.57 -6.76 -27.27
C ALA A 525 2.90 -6.39 -25.82
N VAL A 526 4.18 -6.22 -25.47
CA VAL A 526 4.61 -5.72 -24.14
C VAL A 526 3.95 -4.38 -23.84
N ILE A 527 4.10 -3.39 -24.73
CA ILE A 527 3.58 -2.03 -24.49
C ILE A 527 2.06 -2.02 -24.47
N LYS A 528 1.39 -2.79 -25.34
CA LYS A 528 -0.06 -2.92 -25.32
C LYS A 528 -0.54 -3.51 -23.99
N ALA A 529 0.13 -4.53 -23.46
CA ALA A 529 -0.20 -5.11 -22.17
C ALA A 529 -0.04 -4.12 -21.00
N LYS A 530 0.86 -3.13 -21.11
CA LYS A 530 1.02 -2.06 -20.12
C LYS A 530 -0.23 -1.19 -19.97
N GLY A 531 -0.98 -0.98 -21.05
CA GLY A 531 -2.30 -0.33 -21.02
C GLY A 531 -3.48 -1.29 -20.90
N GLY A 532 -3.21 -2.60 -20.84
CA GLY A 532 -4.24 -3.63 -20.75
C GLY A 532 -4.91 -3.70 -19.38
N SER A 533 -5.95 -4.51 -19.26
CA SER A 533 -6.69 -4.67 -18.00
C SER A 533 -5.86 -5.23 -16.85
N ARG A 534 -4.81 -6.02 -17.15
CA ARG A 534 -3.99 -6.74 -16.16
C ARG A 534 -2.52 -6.41 -16.33
N GLU A 535 -1.90 -5.82 -15.32
CA GLU A 535 -0.50 -5.42 -15.41
C GLU A 535 0.47 -6.61 -15.30
N SER A 536 0.07 -7.70 -14.66
CA SER A 536 0.79 -8.98 -14.60
C SER A 536 1.11 -9.53 -16.01
N ASN A 537 0.22 -9.32 -16.99
CA ASN A 537 0.52 -9.69 -18.38
C ASN A 537 1.71 -8.91 -18.94
N PHE A 538 1.82 -7.62 -18.59
CA PHE A 538 2.99 -6.82 -18.95
C PHE A 538 4.26 -7.37 -18.28
N ALA A 539 4.22 -7.73 -17.00
CA ALA A 539 5.37 -8.32 -16.30
C ALA A 539 5.89 -9.56 -17.05
N HIS A 540 4.99 -10.51 -17.35
CA HIS A 540 5.37 -11.75 -18.04
C HIS A 540 5.91 -11.52 -19.46
N LEU A 541 5.31 -10.61 -20.23
CA LEU A 541 5.79 -10.29 -21.57
C LEU A 541 7.13 -9.53 -21.54
N MET A 542 7.29 -8.63 -20.58
CA MET A 542 8.54 -7.88 -20.35
C MET A 542 9.68 -8.83 -20.00
N ASP A 543 9.43 -9.81 -19.14
CA ASP A 543 10.41 -10.82 -18.72
C ASP A 543 10.79 -11.76 -19.86
N ALA A 544 9.85 -12.11 -20.72
CA ALA A 544 10.09 -12.96 -21.88
C ALA A 544 10.90 -12.25 -22.99
N HIS A 545 10.86 -10.91 -23.06
CA HIS A 545 11.48 -10.13 -24.15
C HIS A 545 12.98 -9.87 -23.89
N ARG A 546 13.82 -10.88 -24.12
CA ARG A 546 15.28 -10.81 -23.90
C ARG A 546 15.98 -9.66 -24.66
N PRO A 547 15.68 -9.39 -25.96
CA PRO A 547 16.29 -8.27 -26.66
C PRO A 547 15.97 -6.91 -26.03
N LEU A 548 14.72 -6.70 -25.57
CA LEU A 548 14.32 -5.49 -24.88
C LEU A 548 15.06 -5.33 -23.56
N ARG A 549 15.14 -6.40 -22.76
CA ARG A 549 15.94 -6.40 -21.52
C ARG A 549 17.38 -5.99 -21.78
N ALA A 550 18.04 -6.59 -22.77
CA ALA A 550 19.41 -6.24 -23.13
C ALA A 550 19.57 -4.78 -23.59
N ALA A 551 18.63 -4.27 -24.39
CA ALA A 551 18.66 -2.89 -24.87
C ALA A 551 18.49 -1.87 -23.72
N LEU A 552 17.57 -2.13 -22.78
CA LEU A 552 17.35 -1.27 -21.61
C LEU A 552 18.57 -1.28 -20.67
N LEU A 553 19.22 -2.43 -20.49
CA LEU A 553 20.45 -2.53 -19.70
C LEU A 553 21.63 -1.77 -20.31
N ARG A 554 21.74 -1.74 -21.65
CA ARG A 554 22.76 -0.91 -22.34
C ARG A 554 22.49 0.57 -22.17
N LEU A 555 21.23 0.98 -22.29
CA LEU A 555 20.82 2.37 -22.15
C LEU A 555 21.09 2.93 -20.75
N ARG A 556 20.99 2.08 -19.71
CA ARG A 556 21.49 2.38 -18.35
C ARG A 556 22.99 2.68 -18.33
N GLY A 557 23.80 1.86 -19.02
CA GLY A 557 25.26 2.01 -19.06
C GLY A 557 25.71 3.35 -19.67
N GLU A 558 25.05 3.80 -20.73
CA GLU A 558 25.31 5.10 -21.37
C GLU A 558 24.90 6.30 -20.49
N ALA A 559 24.00 6.10 -19.52
CA ALA A 559 23.66 7.12 -18.55
C ALA A 559 24.78 7.32 -17.53
N ALA A 560 25.34 6.22 -17.01
CA ALA A 560 26.41 6.23 -16.02
C ALA A 560 27.73 6.82 -16.54
N THR A 561 28.12 6.52 -17.79
CA THR A 561 29.37 7.02 -18.39
C THR A 561 29.35 8.49 -18.82
N ALA A 562 28.21 9.17 -18.70
CA ALA A 562 28.07 10.59 -19.05
C ALA A 562 27.84 11.48 -17.81
N SER A 563 27.94 10.89 -16.62
CA SER A 563 27.95 11.59 -15.33
C SER A 563 29.33 11.57 -14.64
N GLU A 564 30.31 10.93 -15.29
CA GLU A 564 31.74 11.16 -15.15
C GLU A 564 32.19 12.05 -16.32
#